data_AF-A0AAW8KVL6-F1
#
_entry.id   AF-A0AAW8KVL6-F1
#
_cell.length_a   1.000
_cell.length_b   1.000
_cell.length_c   1.000
_cell.angle_alpha   90.00
_cell.angle_beta   90.00
_cell.angle_gamma   90.00
#
_symmetry.space_group_name_H-M   'P 1'
#
loop_
_entity.id
_entity.type
_entity.pdbx_description
1 polymer ?
#
loop_
_entity_poly.entity_id
_entity_poly.type
_entity_poly.pdbx_seq_one_letter_code
_entity_poly.pdbx_strand_id
1 'polypeptide(L)'
;QSLLYAKSAEAFFSELLIQDANNAGGIDHLKESWAQPMPPFSIEDGAVSGRLLDESGKFNLNNLTTNEGKVNEAAKNWFERLL
;
A
#
# COMPACT_ATOMS: atom_id res chain seq x y z
N GLN A 1 21.60 -7.28 10.44
CA GLN A 1 20.88 -8.40 9.78
C GLN A 1 19.40 -8.10 9.57
N SER A 2 18.66 -7.59 10.57
CA SER A 2 17.23 -7.21 10.45
C SER A 2 16.88 -6.35 9.21
N LEU A 3 17.69 -5.33 8.90
CA LEU A 3 17.51 -4.51 7.69
C LEU A 3 17.53 -5.34 6.39
N LEU A 4 18.38 -6.36 6.30
CA LEU A 4 18.46 -7.21 5.11
C LEU A 4 17.17 -8.03 4.96
N TYR A 5 16.64 -8.57 6.06
CA TYR A 5 15.37 -9.29 6.07
C TYR A 5 14.19 -8.39 5.68
N ALA A 6 14.16 -7.14 6.16
CA ALA A 6 13.16 -6.17 5.74
C ALA A 6 13.24 -5.88 4.23
N LYS A 7 14.44 -5.64 3.69
CA LYS A 7 14.64 -5.41 2.25
C LYS A 7 14.27 -6.63 1.41
N SER A 8 14.54 -7.84 1.88
CA SER A 8 14.11 -9.07 1.21
C SER A 8 12.58 -9.19 1.19
N ALA A 9 11.90 -8.81 2.28
CA ALA A 9 10.44 -8.77 2.32
C ALA A 9 9.86 -7.72 1.35
N GLU A 10 10.45 -6.52 1.28
CA GLU A 10 10.04 -5.49 0.30
C GLU A 10 10.21 -5.96 -1.16
N ALA A 11 11.33 -6.62 -1.47
CA ALA A 11 11.57 -7.18 -2.79
C ALA A 11 10.56 -8.27 -3.16
N PHE A 12 10.22 -9.15 -2.20
CA PHE A 12 9.19 -10.16 -2.39
C PHE A 12 7.81 -9.55 -2.66
N PHE A 13 7.40 -8.54 -1.88
CA PHE A 13 6.12 -7.85 -2.12
C PHE A 13 6.08 -7.12 -3.46
N SER A 14 7.21 -6.55 -3.90
CA SER A 14 7.31 -5.90 -5.19
C SER A 14 7.09 -6.89 -6.34
N GLU A 15 7.70 -8.08 -6.26
CA GLU A 15 7.49 -9.15 -7.24
C GLU A 15 6.03 -9.65 -7.25
N LEU A 16 5.40 -9.77 -6.07
CA LEU A 16 3.99 -10.13 -5.95
C LEU A 16 3.08 -9.14 -6.68
N LEU A 17 3.33 -7.83 -6.53
CA LEU A 17 2.56 -6.78 -7.22
C LEU A 17 2.83 -6.75 -8.73
N ILE A 18 4.05 -7.04 -9.19
CA ILE A 18 4.36 -7.16 -10.62
C ILE A 18 3.59 -8.33 -11.23
N GLN A 19 3.57 -9.47 -10.54
CA GLN A 19 2.80 -10.64 -10.99
C GLN A 19 1.31 -10.35 -11.04
N ASP A 20 0.77 -9.66 -10.05
CA ASP A 20 -0.62 -9.24 -10.03
C ASP A 20 -0.95 -8.30 -11.20
N ALA A 21 -0.15 -7.25 -11.40
CA ALA A 21 -0.33 -6.29 -12.51
C ALA A 21 -0.32 -6.94 -13.90
N ASN A 22 0.50 -7.98 -14.10
CA ASN A 22 0.55 -8.73 -15.35
C ASN A 22 -0.69 -9.61 -15.60
N ASN A 23 -1.43 -9.97 -14.54
CA ASN A 23 -2.54 -10.93 -14.60
C ASN A 23 -3.92 -10.29 -14.37
N ALA A 24 -4.02 -9.17 -13.64
CA ALA A 24 -5.28 -8.61 -13.12
C ALA A 24 -5.98 -7.62 -14.07
N GLY A 25 -5.34 -7.23 -15.19
CA GLY A 25 -5.97 -6.35 -16.19
C GLY A 25 -6.21 -4.90 -15.72
N GLY A 26 -5.49 -4.45 -14.70
CA GLY A 26 -5.52 -3.06 -14.21
C GLY A 26 -6.64 -2.73 -13.23
N ILE A 27 -7.25 -3.73 -12.60
CA ILE A 27 -8.22 -3.56 -11.52
C ILE A 27 -7.58 -4.10 -10.25
N ASP A 28 -7.46 -3.26 -9.22
CA ASP A 28 -6.99 -3.66 -7.89
C ASP A 28 -8.17 -3.75 -6.91
N HIS A 29 -8.24 -4.81 -6.11
CA HIS A 29 -9.24 -4.98 -5.07
C HIS A 29 -8.78 -5.86 -3.89
N LEU A 30 -9.42 -5.69 -2.72
CA LEU A 30 -9.03 -6.36 -1.47
C LEU A 30 -9.23 -7.90 -1.43
N LYS A 31 -9.71 -8.52 -2.51
CA LYS A 31 -9.83 -9.99 -2.66
C LYS A 31 -8.65 -10.62 -3.39
N GLU A 32 -7.68 -9.82 -3.84
CA GLU A 32 -6.47 -10.32 -4.48
C GLU A 32 -5.49 -10.91 -3.48
N SER A 33 -4.59 -11.74 -3.99
CA SER A 33 -3.55 -12.43 -3.21
C SER A 33 -2.64 -11.45 -2.47
N TRP A 34 -2.32 -10.29 -3.08
CA TRP A 34 -1.49 -9.27 -2.44
C TRP A 34 -2.15 -8.64 -1.21
N ALA A 35 -3.48 -8.58 -1.18
CA ALA A 35 -4.26 -7.97 -0.09
C ALA A 35 -4.59 -8.95 1.04
N GLN A 36 -4.35 -10.25 0.84
CA GLN A 36 -4.63 -11.25 1.88
C GLN A 36 -3.54 -11.29 2.96
N PRO A 37 -3.88 -11.64 4.21
CA PRO A 37 -2.89 -11.87 5.25
C PRO A 37 -1.88 -12.95 4.84
N MET A 38 -0.60 -12.63 4.91
CA MET A 38 0.47 -13.59 4.64
C MET A 38 0.96 -14.26 5.92
N PRO A 39 1.30 -15.57 5.86
CA PRO A 39 1.94 -16.23 6.99
C PRO A 39 3.33 -15.63 7.27
N PRO A 40 3.79 -15.60 8.54
CA PRO A 40 5.15 -15.18 8.86
C PRO A 40 6.21 -16.10 8.22
N PHE A 41 7.28 -15.51 7.70
CA PHE A 41 8.45 -16.24 7.22
C PHE A 41 9.39 -16.53 8.38
N SER A 42 9.69 -17.81 8.61
CA SER A 42 10.62 -18.23 9.67
C SER A 42 12.07 -17.98 9.22
N ILE A 43 12.89 -17.43 10.12
CA ILE A 43 14.34 -17.28 9.99
C ILE A 43 15.03 -17.96 11.18
N GLU A 44 16.35 -18.12 11.12
CA GLU A 44 17.15 -18.92 12.07
C GLU A 44 16.85 -18.62 13.55
N ASP A 45 16.65 -17.34 13.91
CA ASP A 45 16.36 -16.90 15.28
C ASP A 45 15.09 -16.03 15.39
N GLY A 46 14.10 -16.20 14.51
CA GLY A 46 12.88 -15.39 14.58
C GLY A 46 11.91 -15.56 13.41
N ALA A 47 11.05 -14.56 13.24
CA ALA A 47 10.11 -14.52 12.14
C ALA A 47 9.99 -13.11 11.56
N VAL A 48 9.71 -13.03 10.26
CA VAL A 48 9.43 -11.79 9.53
C VAL A 48 7.99 -11.86 9.04
N SER A 49 7.20 -10.85 9.37
CA SER A 49 5.83 -10.72 8.90
C SER A 49 5.65 -9.35 8.24
N GLY A 50 4.83 -9.28 7.21
CA GLY A 50 4.49 -8.04 6.54
C GLY A 50 3.07 -8.10 5.99
N ARG A 51 2.55 -6.94 5.60
CA ARG A 51 1.27 -6.79 4.91
C ARG A 51 1.37 -5.68 3.88
N LEU A 52 0.68 -5.85 2.77
CA LEU A 52 0.43 -4.77 1.81
C LEU A 52 -0.94 -4.15 2.13
N LEU A 53 -1.01 -2.83 2.02
CA LEU A 53 -2.23 -2.06 2.20
C LEU A 53 -2.36 -1.13 1.00
N ASP A 54 -3.57 -1.03 0.46
CA ASP A 54 -3.87 0.00 -0.53
C ASP A 54 -4.08 1.35 0.19
N GLU A 55 -3.18 2.29 -0.09
CA GLU A 55 -3.26 3.66 0.43
C GLU A 55 -4.17 4.55 -0.44
N SER A 56 -4.49 4.15 -1.67
CA SER A 56 -5.38 4.88 -2.59
C SER A 56 -6.85 4.81 -2.17
N GLY A 57 -7.23 3.77 -1.41
CA GLY A 57 -8.53 3.68 -0.76
C GLY A 57 -8.78 4.68 0.38
N LYS A 58 -7.76 5.45 0.79
CA LYS A 58 -7.86 6.50 1.81
C LYS A 58 -7.95 7.88 1.17
N PHE A 59 -8.46 8.86 1.93
CA PHE A 59 -8.39 10.25 1.50
C PHE A 59 -6.94 10.75 1.50
N ASN A 60 -6.40 11.10 0.33
CA ASN A 60 -5.04 11.64 0.20
C ASN A 60 -5.00 13.12 0.64
N LEU A 61 -4.37 13.38 1.79
CA LEU A 61 -4.21 14.73 2.35
C LEU A 61 -3.47 15.70 1.41
N ASN A 62 -2.60 15.18 0.54
CA ASN A 62 -1.88 16.02 -0.43
C ASN A 62 -2.83 16.67 -1.46
N ASN A 63 -4.06 16.15 -1.61
CA ASN A 63 -5.06 16.73 -2.51
C ASN A 63 -5.71 18.01 -1.95
N LEU A 64 -5.46 18.37 -0.69
CA LEU A 64 -6.00 19.61 -0.08
C LEU A 64 -5.45 20.87 -0.73
N THR A 65 -4.31 20.79 -1.41
CA THR A 65 -3.68 21.91 -2.12
C THR A 65 -3.48 21.59 -3.59
N THR A 66 -3.65 22.57 -4.47
CA THR A 66 -3.28 22.46 -5.89
C THR A 66 -1.76 22.61 -6.05
N ASN A 67 -1.25 22.29 -7.24
CA ASN A 67 0.17 22.45 -7.57
C ASN A 67 0.66 23.90 -7.46
N GLU A 68 -0.25 24.88 -7.54
CA GLU A 68 0.06 26.30 -7.33
C GLU A 68 0.01 26.72 -5.84
N GLY A 69 -0.14 25.76 -4.92
CA GLY A 69 -0.21 26.03 -3.47
C GLY A 69 -1.54 26.64 -3.01
N LYS A 70 -2.58 26.60 -3.85
CA LYS A 70 -3.92 27.10 -3.49
C LYS A 70 -4.75 26.00 -2.86
N VAL A 71 -5.72 26.36 -2.02
CA VAL A 71 -6.66 25.39 -1.44
C VAL A 71 -7.52 24.77 -2.54
N ASN A 72 -7.62 23.45 -2.51
CA ASN A 72 -8.58 22.70 -3.33
C ASN A 72 -9.91 22.60 -2.56
N GLU A 73 -10.85 23.49 -2.90
CA GLU A 73 -12.15 23.58 -2.22
C GLU A 73 -12.95 22.27 -2.27
N ALA A 74 -12.87 21.52 -3.37
CA ALA A 74 -13.55 20.24 -3.49
C ALA A 74 -12.98 19.21 -2.51
N ALA A 75 -11.65 19.12 -2.41
CA ALA A 75 -10.97 18.22 -1.48
C ALA A 75 -11.23 18.64 -0.01
N LYS A 76 -11.21 19.95 0.28
CA LYS A 76 -11.54 20.49 1.60
C LYS A 76 -12.95 20.10 2.04
N ASN A 77 -13.94 20.30 1.19
CA ASN A 77 -15.34 19.94 1.50
C ASN A 77 -15.51 18.43 1.77
N TRP A 78 -14.78 17.58 1.05
CA TRP A 78 -14.78 16.14 1.32
C TRP A 78 -14.10 15.80 2.64
N PHE A 79 -12.96 16.43 2.93
CA PHE A 79 -12.24 16.22 4.17
C PHE A 79 -13.06 16.66 5.39
N GLU A 80 -13.76 17.79 5.32
CA GLU A 80 -14.66 18.28 6.38
C GLU A 80 -15.83 17.33 6.66
N ARG A 81 -16.27 16.54 5.67
CA ARG A 81 -17.32 15.51 5.86
C ARG A 81 -16.82 14.22 6.49
N LEU A 82 -15.51 13.98 6.46
CA LEU A 82 -14.88 12.80 7.04
C LEU A 82 -14.71 12.92 8.57
N LEU A 83 -14.75 14.15 9.09
CA LEU A 83 -14.59 14.51 10.51
C LEU A 83 -15.94 14.58 11.23
#